data_AF-A0A2V8VPH5-F1
#
_entry.id   AF-A0A2V8VPH5-F1
#
_cell.length_a   1.000
_cell.length_b   1.000
_cell.length_c   1.000
_cell.angle_alpha   90.00
_cell.angle_beta   90.00
_cell.angle_gamma   90.00
#
_symmetry.space_group_name_H-M   'P 1'
#
loop_
_entity.id
_entity.type
_entity.pdbx_description
1 polymer ?
#
loop_
_entity_poly.entity_id
_entity_poly.type
_entity_poly.pdbx_seq_one_letter_code
_entity_poly.pdbx_strand_id
1 'polypeptide(L)'
;MSSLLNLVLLSQRLQCLHNMSTLREMVEDLGKDFRRAADDLAEGLSVNPNQMWDEVDTDHYDLNTCMREAIVVFKSFLIALPENQLGTFQDTVREQSEPQEDGTSTRQVVIRHRRMATISRRMV
;
A
#
# COMPACT_ATOMS: atom_id res chain seq x y z
N MET A 1 11.34 -26.89 -18.00
CA MET A 1 10.17 -26.60 -17.14
C MET A 1 10.23 -25.22 -16.47
N SER A 2 11.08 -24.31 -16.95
CA SER A 2 11.44 -23.08 -16.24
C SER A 2 10.57 -21.86 -16.59
N SER A 3 9.96 -21.81 -17.79
CA SER A 3 9.22 -20.62 -18.22
C SER A 3 7.84 -20.48 -17.56
N LEU A 4 7.13 -21.59 -17.30
CA LEU A 4 5.84 -21.57 -16.60
C LEU A 4 5.98 -21.20 -15.13
N LEU A 5 6.99 -21.73 -14.44
CA LEU A 5 7.30 -21.35 -13.06
C LEU A 5 7.68 -19.87 -12.97
N ASN A 6 8.50 -19.38 -13.91
CA ASN A 6 8.82 -17.95 -13.97
C ASN A 6 7.59 -17.08 -14.22
N LEU A 7 6.69 -17.49 -15.12
CA LEU A 7 5.44 -16.76 -15.40
C LEU A 7 4.54 -16.70 -14.17
N VAL A 8 4.40 -17.81 -13.44
CA VAL A 8 3.60 -17.90 -12.21
C VAL A 8 4.23 -17.06 -11.09
N LEU A 9 5.56 -17.09 -10.93
CA LEU A 9 6.25 -16.27 -9.93
C LEU A 9 6.17 -14.77 -10.26
N LEU A 10 6.25 -14.40 -11.54
CA LEU A 10 6.07 -13.03 -12.01
C LEU A 10 4.62 -12.56 -11.77
N SER A 11 3.62 -13.38 -12.10
CA SER A 11 2.21 -13.02 -11.88
C SER A 11 1.86 -12.90 -10.39
N GLN A 12 2.36 -13.83 -9.55
CA GLN A 12 2.21 -13.77 -8.09
C GLN A 12 2.84 -12.49 -7.51
N ARG A 13 4.04 -12.11 -7.97
CA ARG A 13 4.71 -10.87 -7.54
C ARG A 13 3.94 -9.62 -7.96
N LEU A 14 3.47 -9.57 -9.21
CA LEU A 14 2.64 -8.45 -9.68
C LEU A 14 1.34 -8.36 -8.89
N GLN A 15 0.68 -9.48 -8.60
CA GLN A 15 -0.54 -9.52 -7.81
C GLN A 15 -0.27 -9.04 -6.38
N CYS A 16 0.83 -9.47 -5.76
CA CYS A 16 1.20 -9.04 -4.43
C CYS A 16 1.45 -7.52 -4.36
N LEU A 17 2.14 -6.96 -5.34
CA LEU A 17 2.38 -5.51 -5.42
C LEU A 17 1.09 -4.72 -5.66
N HIS A 18 0.19 -5.24 -6.51
CA HIS A 18 -1.11 -4.62 -6.73
C HIS A 18 -1.95 -4.62 -5.45
N ASN A 19 -2.06 -5.77 -4.78
CA ASN A 19 -2.78 -5.91 -3.52
C ASN A 19 -2.20 -4.98 -2.44
N MET A 20 -0.87 -4.86 -2.34
CA MET A 20 -0.22 -3.91 -1.42
C MET A 20 -0.55 -2.46 -1.75
N SER A 21 -0.61 -2.07 -3.04
CA SER A 21 -1.00 -0.71 -3.43
C SER A 21 -2.44 -0.41 -3.04
N THR A 22 -3.36 -1.34 -3.32
CA THR A 22 -4.78 -1.19 -2.97
C THR A 22 -4.97 -1.11 -1.45
N LEU A 23 -4.30 -1.99 -0.68
CA LEU A 23 -4.38 -1.94 0.78
C LEU A 23 -3.79 -0.63 1.34
N ARG A 24 -2.73 -0.09 0.74
CA ARG A 24 -2.19 1.22 1.14
C ARG A 24 -3.21 2.33 0.95
N GLU A 25 -3.84 2.38 -0.22
CA GLU A 25 -4.88 3.37 -0.53
C GLU A 25 -6.08 3.24 0.42
N MET A 26 -6.54 2.00 0.67
CA MET A 26 -7.63 1.74 1.62
C MET A 26 -7.29 2.17 3.05
N VAL A 27 -6.08 1.88 3.55
CA VAL A 27 -5.65 2.33 4.89
C VAL A 27 -5.59 3.86 4.96
N GLU A 28 -5.10 4.52 3.91
CA GLU A 28 -5.05 5.99 3.84
C GLU A 28 -6.45 6.61 3.89
N ASP A 29 -7.41 6.05 3.15
CA ASP A 29 -8.78 6.57 3.08
C ASP A 29 -9.59 6.25 4.33
N LEU A 30 -9.61 5.00 4.80
CA LEU A 30 -10.25 4.61 6.06
C LEU A 30 -9.66 5.39 7.25
N GLY A 31 -8.36 5.68 7.20
CA GLY A 31 -7.70 6.51 8.22
C GLY A 31 -8.20 7.96 8.21
N LYS A 32 -8.53 8.54 7.05
CA LYS A 32 -9.11 9.88 6.96
C LYS A 32 -10.54 9.88 7.50
N ASP A 33 -11.33 8.89 7.11
CA ASP A 33 -12.73 8.77 7.52
C ASP A 33 -12.83 8.61 9.03
N PHE A 34 -12.07 7.66 9.61
CA PHE A 34 -11.98 7.48 11.05
C PHE A 34 -11.57 8.75 11.80
N ARG A 35 -10.51 9.44 11.34
CA ARG A 35 -10.06 10.69 11.98
C ARG A 35 -11.14 11.76 11.93
N ARG A 36 -11.80 11.91 10.79
CA ARG A 36 -12.87 12.88 10.62
C ARG A 36 -14.04 12.59 11.57
N ALA A 37 -14.49 11.34 11.63
CA ALA A 37 -15.57 10.93 12.54
C ALA A 37 -15.19 11.16 14.02
N ALA A 38 -13.94 10.85 14.39
CA ALA A 38 -13.43 11.08 15.74
C ALA A 38 -13.31 12.57 16.09
N ASP A 39 -12.86 13.40 15.15
CA ASP A 39 -12.73 14.86 15.32
C ASP A 39 -14.12 15.51 15.46
N ASP A 40 -15.07 15.17 14.58
CA ASP A 40 -16.45 15.67 14.64
C ASP A 40 -17.10 15.31 16.00
N LEU A 41 -16.79 14.12 16.53
CA LEU A 41 -17.29 13.64 17.82
C LEU A 41 -16.63 14.38 19.00
N ALA A 42 -15.32 14.60 18.93
CA ALA A 42 -14.56 15.32 19.95
C ALA A 42 -14.98 16.80 20.06
N GLU A 43 -15.34 17.41 18.93
CA GLU A 43 -15.85 18.78 18.87
C GLU A 43 -17.32 18.89 19.33
N GLY A 44 -18.00 17.76 19.57
CA GLY A 44 -19.37 17.73 20.06
C GLY A 44 -20.38 18.29 19.05
N LEU A 45 -20.09 18.20 17.75
CA LEU A 45 -20.88 18.82 16.69
C LEU A 45 -22.22 18.14 16.40
N SER A 46 -22.51 17.01 17.06
CA SER A 46 -23.65 16.17 16.71
C SER A 46 -24.89 16.37 17.55
N VAL A 47 -26.01 16.35 16.83
CA VAL A 47 -27.37 16.32 17.37
C VAL A 47 -27.74 14.91 17.88
N ASN A 48 -27.00 13.87 17.46
CA ASN A 48 -27.17 12.49 17.87
C ASN A 48 -25.82 11.81 18.21
N PRO A 49 -25.35 11.93 19.46
CA PRO A 49 -24.04 11.42 19.88
C PRO A 49 -23.90 9.89 19.76
N ASN A 50 -24.97 9.15 19.99
CA ASN A 50 -24.93 7.68 19.93
C ASN A 50 -24.63 7.17 18.52
N GLN A 51 -25.26 7.78 17.52
CA GLN A 51 -25.00 7.44 16.12
C GLN A 51 -23.56 7.75 15.71
N MET A 52 -22.98 8.85 16.18
CA MET A 52 -21.58 9.16 15.90
C MET A 52 -20.61 8.16 16.55
N TRP A 53 -20.91 7.69 17.76
CA TRP A 53 -20.11 6.64 18.39
C TRP A 53 -20.16 5.35 17.57
N ASP A 54 -21.32 4.97 17.04
CA ASP A 54 -21.46 3.81 16.15
C ASP A 54 -20.66 3.97 14.85
N GLU A 55 -20.62 5.18 14.28
CA GLU A 55 -19.83 5.52 13.09
C GLU A 55 -18.33 5.41 13.38
N VAL A 56 -17.84 6.00 14.47
CA VAL A 56 -16.43 5.91 14.90
C VAL A 56 -16.01 4.46 15.16
N ASP A 57 -16.86 3.66 15.81
CA ASP A 57 -16.57 2.25 16.08
C ASP A 57 -16.51 1.42 14.78
N THR A 58 -17.40 1.72 13.82
CA THR A 58 -17.40 1.07 12.50
C THR A 58 -16.14 1.41 11.71
N ASP A 59 -15.80 2.70 11.62
CA ASP A 59 -14.60 3.17 10.92
C ASP A 59 -13.31 2.61 11.55
N HIS A 60 -13.26 2.55 12.89
CA HIS A 60 -12.16 1.93 13.60
C HIS A 60 -12.04 0.44 13.29
N TYR A 61 -13.17 -0.29 13.27
CA TYR A 61 -13.18 -1.72 12.95
C TYR A 61 -12.66 -1.99 11.54
N ASP A 62 -13.13 -1.23 10.55
CA ASP A 62 -12.72 -1.37 9.16
C ASP A 62 -11.25 -1.01 8.97
N LEU A 63 -10.79 0.11 9.55
CA LEU A 63 -9.39 0.53 9.51
C LEU A 63 -8.46 -0.53 10.14
N ASN A 64 -8.80 -1.03 11.33
CA ASN A 64 -8.03 -2.07 12.01
C ASN A 64 -8.01 -3.38 11.21
N THR A 65 -9.12 -3.75 10.58
CA THR A 65 -9.19 -4.93 9.70
C THR A 65 -8.29 -4.76 8.49
N CYS A 66 -8.38 -3.62 7.80
CA CYS A 66 -7.55 -3.31 6.63
C CYS A 66 -6.05 -3.29 6.96
N MET A 67 -5.66 -2.70 8.11
CA MET A 67 -4.27 -2.73 8.57
C MET A 67 -3.78 -4.17 8.85
N ARG A 68 -4.62 -5.03 9.43
CA ARG A 68 -4.27 -6.44 9.67
C ARG A 68 -4.08 -7.20 8.36
N GLU A 69 -4.93 -6.95 7.36
CA GLU A 69 -4.78 -7.52 6.03
C GLU A 69 -3.47 -7.05 5.37
N ALA A 70 -3.15 -5.76 5.46
CA ALA A 70 -1.88 -5.20 4.96
C ALA A 70 -0.66 -5.90 5.59
N ILE A 71 -0.69 -6.15 6.90
CA ILE A 71 0.37 -6.90 7.59
C ILE A 71 0.48 -8.34 7.05
N VAL A 72 -0.65 -9.03 6.84
CA VAL A 72 -0.66 -10.41 6.32
C VAL A 72 -0.11 -10.47 4.89
N VAL A 73 -0.53 -9.56 4.02
CA VAL A 73 -0.01 -9.48 2.64
C VAL A 73 1.48 -9.14 2.64
N PHE A 74 1.91 -8.21 3.48
CA PHE A 74 3.33 -7.85 3.61
C PHE A 74 4.18 -9.03 4.09
N LYS A 75 3.72 -9.79 5.09
CA LYS A 75 4.39 -11.02 5.53
C LYS A 75 4.48 -12.04 4.41
N SER A 76 3.40 -12.20 3.63
CA SER A 76 3.35 -13.13 2.50
C SER A 76 4.35 -12.72 1.40
N PHE A 77 4.46 -11.42 1.12
CA PHE A 77 5.47 -10.87 0.22
C PHE A 77 6.89 -11.23 0.67
N LEU A 78 7.21 -11.00 1.95
CA LEU A 78 8.54 -11.28 2.50
C LEU A 78 8.89 -12.78 2.43
N ILE A 79 7.93 -13.67 2.70
CA ILE A 79 8.12 -15.12 2.58
C ILE A 79 8.39 -15.54 1.12
N ALA A 80 7.76 -14.87 0.16
CA ALA A 80 7.95 -15.16 -1.27
C ALA A 80 9.17 -14.43 -1.89
N LEU A 81 9.84 -13.57 -1.12
CA LEU A 81 11.00 -12.81 -1.59
C LEU A 81 12.25 -13.72 -1.61
N PRO A 82 13.02 -13.74 -2.71
CA PRO A 82 14.27 -14.49 -2.76
C PRO A 82 15.27 -13.97 -1.72
N GLU A 83 15.99 -14.88 -1.07
CA GLU A 83 16.94 -14.55 0.00
C GLU A 83 18.02 -13.56 -0.47
N ASN A 84 18.47 -13.67 -1.73
CA ASN A 84 19.44 -12.75 -2.32
C ASN A 84 18.89 -11.33 -2.60
N GLN A 85 17.57 -11.12 -2.53
CA GLN A 85 16.93 -9.81 -2.69
C GLN A 85 16.52 -9.17 -1.36
N LEU A 86 16.52 -9.95 -0.27
CA LEU A 86 16.09 -9.48 1.04
C LEU A 86 16.95 -8.33 1.57
N GLY A 87 18.28 -8.41 1.42
CA GLY A 87 19.20 -7.35 1.84
C GLY A 87 18.94 -6.03 1.12
N THR A 88 18.85 -6.07 -0.21
CA THR A 88 18.53 -4.88 -1.03
C THR A 88 17.16 -4.29 -0.68
N PHE A 89 16.16 -5.14 -0.41
CA PHE A 89 14.86 -4.70 0.04
C PHE A 89 14.93 -3.99 1.39
N GLN A 90 15.64 -4.58 2.37
CA GLN A 90 15.82 -4.00 3.70
C GLN A 90 16.54 -2.64 3.65
N ASP A 91 17.57 -2.52 2.81
CA ASP A 91 18.30 -1.26 2.61
C ASP A 91 17.40 -0.18 2.02
N THR A 92 16.62 -0.53 0.98
CA THR A 92 15.66 0.39 0.35
C THR A 92 14.60 0.88 1.34
N VAL A 93 14.04 -0.01 2.16
CA VAL A 93 13.04 0.36 3.16
C VAL A 93 13.64 1.27 4.23
N ARG A 94 14.87 0.99 4.69
CA ARG A 94 15.57 1.82 5.67
C ARG A 94 15.80 3.24 5.16
N GLU A 95 16.31 3.37 3.93
CA GLU A 95 16.51 4.67 3.27
C GLU A 95 15.21 5.48 3.12
N GLN A 96 14.08 4.82 2.90
CA GLN A 96 12.76 5.47 2.80
C GLN A 96 12.11 5.78 4.15
N SER A 97 12.55 5.14 5.23
CA SER A 97 11.97 5.29 6.58
C SER A 97 12.67 6.36 7.41
N GLU A 98 13.88 6.79 7.02
CA GLU A 98 14.54 7.93 7.64
C GLU A 98 13.72 9.19 7.37
N PRO A 99 13.29 9.94 8.41
CA PRO A 99 12.59 11.20 8.22
C PRO A 99 13.49 12.13 7.40
N GLN A 100 13.04 12.47 6.21
CA GLN A 100 13.71 13.46 5.39
C GLN A 100 13.57 14.80 6.13
N GLU A 101 14.61 15.21 6.87
CA GLU A 101 14.66 16.54 7.47
C GLU A 101 14.36 17.57 6.38
N ASP A 102 13.42 18.44 6.71
CA ASP A 102 12.75 19.35 5.81
C ASP A 102 13.76 20.22 5.05
N GLY A 103 13.75 20.05 3.74
CA GLY A 103 14.60 20.76 2.80
C GLY A 103 13.87 20.86 1.47
N THR A 104 12.73 21.55 1.48
CA THR A 104 12.09 22.19 0.32
C THR A 104 12.56 21.70 -1.06
N SER A 105 11.99 20.61 -1.55
CA SER A 105 11.92 20.40 -2.99
C SER A 105 10.81 19.43 -3.35
N THR A 106 9.82 19.96 -4.06
CA THR A 106 8.71 19.26 -4.69
C THR A 106 9.22 18.14 -5.60
N ARG A 107 9.48 16.94 -5.05
CA ARG A 107 9.67 15.74 -5.86
C ARG A 107 8.30 15.16 -6.17
N GLN A 108 7.73 15.65 -7.27
CA GLN A 108 6.68 14.98 -8.02
C GLN A 108 7.13 13.53 -8.27
N VAL A 109 6.63 12.60 -7.47
CA VAL A 109 6.77 11.16 -7.72
C VAL A 109 5.83 10.83 -8.89
N VAL A 110 6.29 11.15 -10.10
CA VAL A 110 5.63 10.69 -11.32
C VAL A 110 5.94 9.21 -11.45
N ILE A 111 5.00 8.37 -11.02
CA ILE A 111 4.98 6.95 -11.37
C ILE A 111 4.78 6.88 -12.89
N ARG A 112 5.89 6.90 -13.64
CA ARG A 112 5.87 6.71 -15.09
C ARG A 112 5.57 5.25 -15.37
N HIS A 113 4.30 4.94 -15.66
CA HIS A 113 3.93 3.71 -16.35
C HIS A 113 4.71 3.59 -17.66
N ARG A 114 5.79 2.82 -17.65
CA ARG A 114 6.60 2.50 -18.82
C ARG A 114 5.76 1.57 -19.71
N ARG A 115 4.96 2.14 -20.62
CA ARG A 115 4.32 1.40 -21.71
C ARG A 115 5.42 0.70 -22.52
N MET A 116 5.35 -0.63 -22.64
CA MET A 116 6.23 -1.40 -23.53
C MET A 116 6.05 -0.92 -24.97
N ALA A 117 7.14 -0.47 -25.60
CA ALA A 117 7.18 -0.33 -27.05
C ALA A 117 7.21 -1.73 -27.67
N THR A 118 6.27 -2.03 -28.56
CA THR A 118 6.29 -3.22 -29.41
C THR A 118 7.50 -3.15 -30.33
N ILE A 119 8.49 -4.01 -30.10
CA ILE A 119 9.59 -4.24 -31.02
C ILE A 119 9.01 -4.95 -32.25
N SER A 120 8.77 -4.18 -33.33
CA SER A 120 8.49 -4.76 -34.64
C SER A 120 9.77 -5.36 -35.19
N ARG A 121 9.81 -6.69 -35.25
CA ARG A 121 10.87 -7.47 -35.88
C ARG A 121 10.64 -7.42 -37.39
N ARG A 122 11.52 -6.76 -38.16
CA ARG A 122 11.61 -7.00 -39.61
C ARG A 122 12.99 -7.55 -39.93
N MET A 123 13.01 -8.84 -40.25
CA MET A 123 14.13 -9.55 -40.87
C MET A 123 14.10 -9.30 -42.38
N VAL A 124 15.31 -9.16 -42.93
CA VAL A 124 15.74 -9.12 -44.33
C VAL A 124 15.43 -7.83 -45.10
#